data_AF-A0A2M7J8G4-F1
#
_entry.id   AF-A0A2M7J8G4-F1
#
_cell.length_a   1.000
_cell.length_b   1.000
_cell.length_c   1.000
_cell.angle_alpha   90.00
_cell.angle_beta   90.00
_cell.angle_gamma   90.00
#
_symmetry.space_group_name_H-M   'P 1'
#
loop_
_entity.id
_entity.type
_entity.pdbx_description
1 polymer ?
#
loop_
_entity_poly.entity_id
_entity_poly.type
_entity_poly.pdbx_seq_one_letter_code
_entity_poly.pdbx_strand_id
1 'polypeptide(L)'
;MECKRCLSLLGEYKDGELDTETTSMLKSHLEACPLCLAELRSINALSEIIASVKSPPVPDGFEDNVIRAMSKSAPRFSFIPSFMPVFFHRPVMALSALALLLAGGFFYSRQNSPPEESYAQLLISDAELRDFDGEVMDIFYGDI
;
A
#
# COMPACT_ATOMS: atom_id res chain seq x y z
N MET A 1 49.96 1.69 3.08
CA MET A 1 49.19 1.46 1.83
C MET A 1 50.16 1.00 0.74
N GLU A 2 49.73 0.13 -0.17
CA GLU A 2 50.52 -0.30 -1.34
C GLU A 2 50.36 0.67 -2.51
N CYS A 3 51.39 0.85 -3.33
CA CYS A 3 51.37 1.79 -4.47
C CYS A 3 50.19 1.52 -5.42
N LYS A 4 49.90 0.25 -5.73
CA LYS A 4 48.78 -0.12 -6.61
C LYS A 4 47.44 0.41 -6.09
N ARG A 5 47.22 0.30 -4.77
CA ARG A 5 46.01 0.81 -4.11
C ARG A 5 46.00 2.33 -4.03
N CYS A 6 47.15 2.97 -3.83
CA CYS A 6 47.25 4.42 -3.88
C CYS A 6 46.85 4.95 -5.26
N LEU A 7 47.42 4.38 -6.32
CA LEU A 7 47.15 4.77 -7.71
C LEU A 7 45.68 4.62 -8.08
N SER A 8 45.00 3.54 -7.65
CA SER A 8 43.57 3.37 -7.93
C SER A 8 42.68 4.40 -7.23
N LEU A 9 43.14 5.00 -6.13
CA LEU A 9 42.37 5.95 -5.33
C LEU A 9 42.68 7.43 -5.67
N LEU A 10 43.64 7.72 -6.56
CA LEU A 10 44.03 9.10 -6.87
C LEU A 10 42.90 9.92 -7.51
N GLY A 11 42.03 9.28 -8.31
CA GLY A 11 40.86 9.91 -8.92
C GLY A 11 39.85 10.36 -7.86
N GLU A 12 39.36 9.42 -7.06
CA GLU A 12 38.44 9.67 -5.94
C GLU A 12 39.03 10.69 -4.93
N TYR A 13 40.34 10.60 -4.67
CA TYR A 13 41.04 11.58 -3.82
C TYR A 13 40.98 12.99 -4.40
N LYS A 14 41.20 13.13 -5.71
CA LYS A 14 41.18 14.42 -6.40
C LYS A 14 39.77 15.01 -6.46
N ASP A 15 38.76 14.17 -6.61
CA ASP A 15 37.36 14.59 -6.66
C ASP A 15 36.76 14.81 -5.26
N GLY A 16 37.51 14.46 -4.19
CA GLY A 16 37.11 14.68 -2.81
C GLY A 16 36.09 13.66 -2.29
N GLU A 17 36.04 12.48 -2.90
CA GLU A 17 35.04 11.44 -2.64
C GLU A 17 35.46 10.43 -1.55
N LEU A 18 36.74 10.46 -1.14
CA LEU A 18 37.26 9.56 -0.12
C LEU A 18 36.84 9.97 1.29
N ASP A 19 36.59 8.95 2.12
CA ASP A 19 36.41 9.15 3.56
C ASP A 19 37.71 9.65 4.24
N THR A 20 37.57 10.12 5.48
CA THR A 20 38.66 10.76 6.23
C THR A 20 39.81 9.80 6.56
N GLU A 21 39.52 8.53 6.86
CA GLU A 21 40.52 7.52 7.19
C GLU A 21 41.35 7.16 5.96
N THR A 22 40.67 6.84 4.85
CA THR A 22 41.31 6.50 3.57
C THR A 22 42.13 7.68 3.05
N THR A 23 41.62 8.90 3.16
CA THR A 23 42.34 10.13 2.80
C THR A 23 43.63 10.29 3.59
N SER A 24 43.59 10.06 4.91
CA SER A 24 44.78 10.16 5.78
C SER A 24 45.85 9.13 5.40
N MET A 25 45.45 7.88 5.21
CA MET A 25 46.35 6.81 4.78
C MET A 25 47.00 7.09 3.42
N LEU A 26 46.23 7.62 2.47
CA LEU A 26 46.72 7.96 1.14
C LEU A 26 47.71 9.13 1.20
N LYS A 27 47.41 10.20 1.97
CA LYS A 27 48.32 11.33 2.19
C LYS A 27 49.65 10.89 2.78
N SER A 28 49.61 10.06 3.83
CA SER A 28 50.83 9.49 4.42
C SER A 28 51.66 8.70 3.40
N HIS A 29 51.01 7.95 2.51
CA HIS A 29 51.73 7.24 1.44
C HIS A 29 52.33 8.19 0.40
N LEU A 30 51.64 9.26 0.01
CA LEU A 30 52.14 10.25 -0.94
C LEU A 30 53.35 11.02 -0.40
N GLU A 31 53.41 11.26 0.91
CA GLU A 31 54.58 11.87 1.57
C GLU A 31 55.79 10.93 1.53
N ALA A 32 55.57 9.62 1.66
CA ALA A 32 56.62 8.62 1.69
C ALA A 32 57.04 8.09 0.30
N CYS A 33 56.16 8.16 -0.71
CA CYS A 33 56.37 7.56 -2.02
C CYS A 33 56.42 8.62 -3.14
N PRO A 34 57.62 8.96 -3.65
CA PRO A 34 57.77 9.98 -4.69
C PRO A 34 57.14 9.57 -6.04
N LEU A 35 57.03 8.26 -6.32
CA LEU A 35 56.41 7.76 -7.55
C LEU A 35 54.91 8.03 -7.55
N CYS A 36 54.20 7.72 -6.46
CA CYS A 36 52.77 7.99 -6.34
C CYS A 36 52.49 9.51 -6.29
N LEU A 37 53.38 10.29 -5.66
CA LEU A 37 53.29 11.75 -5.68
C LEU A 37 53.46 12.32 -7.10
N ALA A 38 54.37 11.76 -7.90
CA ALA A 38 54.53 12.16 -9.30
C ALA A 38 53.25 11.90 -10.11
N GLU A 39 52.55 10.79 -9.86
CA GLU A 39 51.27 10.53 -10.53
C GLU A 39 50.13 11.42 -10.09
N LEU A 40 50.07 11.79 -8.80
CA LEU A 40 49.12 12.83 -8.41
C LEU A 40 49.40 14.15 -9.13
N ARG A 41 50.68 14.52 -9.30
CA ARG A 41 51.06 15.73 -10.05
C ARG A 41 50.70 15.65 -11.53
N SER A 42 50.87 14.49 -12.17
CA SER A 42 50.51 14.32 -13.59
C SER A 42 48.99 14.46 -13.81
N ILE A 43 48.18 13.90 -12.92
CA ILE A 43 46.72 14.06 -12.92
C ILE A 43 46.31 15.54 -12.73
N ASN A 44 46.97 16.25 -11.82
CA ASN A 44 46.70 17.67 -11.59
C ASN A 44 47.08 18.53 -12.81
N ALA A 45 48.25 18.29 -13.42
CA ALA A 45 48.68 19.00 -14.62
C ALA A 45 47.70 18.78 -15.80
N LEU A 46 47.21 17.56 -15.99
CA LEU A 46 46.19 17.28 -17.01
C LEU A 46 44.91 18.09 -16.74
N SER A 47 44.51 18.22 -15.48
CA SER A 47 43.29 18.94 -15.10
C SER A 47 43.42 20.44 -15.31
N GLU A 48 44.59 21.01 -15.05
CA GLU A 48 44.89 22.41 -15.36
C GLU A 48 44.83 22.68 -16.87
N ILE A 49 45.36 21.77 -17.70
CA ILE A 49 45.26 21.88 -19.16
C ILE A 49 43.79 21.89 -19.60
N ILE A 50 42.97 20.97 -19.09
CA ILE A 50 41.53 20.93 -19.39
C ILE A 50 40.84 22.23 -18.95
N ALA A 51 41.14 22.72 -17.75
CA ALA A 51 40.56 23.95 -17.21
C ALA A 51 41.00 25.21 -17.97
N SER A 52 42.18 25.18 -18.61
CA SER A 52 42.67 26.30 -19.43
C SER A 52 41.92 26.48 -20.75
N VAL A 53 41.17 25.47 -21.18
CA VAL A 53 40.37 25.53 -22.40
C VAL A 53 39.23 26.52 -22.22
N LYS A 54 39.13 27.49 -23.13
CA LYS A 54 38.05 28.49 -23.12
C LYS A 54 36.70 27.79 -23.26
N SER A 55 35.86 27.92 -22.23
CA SER A 55 34.47 27.47 -22.30
C SER A 55 33.71 28.25 -23.39
N PRO A 56 32.86 27.56 -24.18
CA PRO A 56 31.96 28.25 -25.10
C PRO A 56 31.02 29.18 -24.31
N PRO A 57 30.52 30.26 -24.93
CA PRO A 57 29.51 31.10 -24.30
C PRO A 57 28.27 30.26 -23.95
N VAL A 58 27.66 30.57 -22.81
CA VAL A 58 26.41 29.93 -22.40
C VAL A 58 25.31 30.36 -23.39
N PRO A 59 24.55 29.41 -23.99
CA PRO A 59 23.47 29.76 -24.92
C PRO A 59 22.35 30.56 -24.24
N ASP A 60 21.65 31.39 -25.02
CA ASP A 60 20.49 32.14 -24.53
C ASP A 60 19.41 31.19 -23.99
N GLY A 61 18.86 31.53 -22.82
CA GLY A 61 17.83 30.73 -22.16
C GLY A 61 18.31 29.39 -21.59
N PHE A 62 19.63 29.14 -21.49
CA PHE A 62 20.16 27.91 -20.89
C PHE A 62 19.66 27.69 -19.46
N GLU A 63 19.64 28.72 -18.62
CA GLU A 63 19.17 28.65 -17.24
C GLU A 63 17.70 28.20 -17.16
N ASP A 64 16.81 28.85 -17.93
CA ASP A 64 15.40 28.49 -18.00
C ASP A 64 15.20 27.04 -18.48
N ASN A 65 16.00 26.60 -19.45
CA ASN A 65 15.94 25.25 -19.98
C ASN A 65 16.39 24.21 -18.95
N VAL A 66 17.43 24.49 -18.16
CA VAL A 66 17.91 23.62 -17.07
C VAL A 66 16.84 23.53 -15.96
N ILE A 67 16.31 24.67 -15.51
CA ILE A 67 15.25 24.71 -14.47
C ILE A 67 14.01 23.94 -14.94
N ARG A 68 13.61 24.12 -16.20
CA ARG A 68 12.49 23.38 -16.81
C ARG A 68 12.77 21.88 -16.90
N ALA A 69 14.00 21.47 -17.23
CA ALA A 69 14.36 20.06 -17.30
C ALA A 69 14.33 19.40 -15.90
N MET A 70 14.90 20.07 -14.90
CA MET A 70 14.91 19.57 -13.50
C MET A 70 13.50 19.42 -12.94
N SER A 71 12.60 20.36 -13.22
CA SER A 71 11.20 20.31 -12.75
C SER A 71 10.33 19.25 -13.44
N LYS A 72 10.73 18.76 -14.63
CA LYS A 72 10.06 17.64 -15.31
C LYS A 72 10.47 16.27 -14.75
N SER A 73 11.64 16.17 -14.13
CA SER A 73 12.23 14.91 -13.64
C SER A 73 11.77 14.50 -12.25
N ALA A 74 11.09 15.39 -11.51
CA ALA A 74 10.29 14.92 -10.38
C ALA A 74 9.14 14.09 -10.95
N PRO A 75 8.98 12.80 -10.58
CA PRO A 75 7.77 12.09 -10.91
C PRO A 75 6.64 12.94 -10.35
N ARG A 76 5.83 13.53 -11.23
CA ARG A 76 4.49 13.94 -10.86
C ARG A 76 3.79 12.62 -10.60
N PHE A 77 3.97 12.09 -9.39
CA PHE A 77 3.00 11.19 -8.81
C PHE A 77 1.77 12.06 -8.72
N SER A 78 1.03 12.08 -9.83
CA SER A 78 -0.34 12.53 -9.87
C SER A 78 -0.95 11.70 -8.78
N PHE A 79 -1.15 12.33 -7.62
CA PHE A 79 -2.13 11.89 -6.66
C PHE A 79 -3.39 11.72 -7.48
N ILE A 80 -3.61 10.50 -8.00
CA ILE A 80 -4.96 9.99 -8.17
C ILE A 80 -5.52 10.23 -6.77
N PRO A 81 -6.45 11.19 -6.60
CA PRO A 81 -6.91 11.50 -5.28
C PRO A 81 -7.51 10.20 -4.77
N SER A 82 -6.92 9.66 -3.72
CA SER A 82 -7.48 8.60 -2.88
C SER A 82 -8.67 9.18 -2.10
N PHE A 83 -9.58 9.79 -2.86
CA PHE A 83 -10.79 10.48 -2.47
C PHE A 83 -11.90 10.08 -3.43
N MET A 84 -11.91 8.81 -3.87
CA MET A 84 -13.20 8.15 -4.02
C MET A 84 -13.59 7.78 -2.59
N PRO A 85 -14.51 8.52 -1.96
CA PRO A 85 -14.71 8.42 -0.54
C PRO A 85 -15.24 7.02 -0.22
N VAL A 86 -14.56 6.30 0.66
CA VAL A 86 -15.03 5.05 1.29
C VAL A 86 -16.47 5.19 1.84
N PHE A 87 -16.92 6.43 2.04
CA PHE A 87 -18.29 6.81 2.35
C PHE A 87 -19.34 6.30 1.36
N PHE A 88 -19.04 6.21 0.06
CA PHE A 88 -20.00 5.74 -0.96
C PHE A 88 -20.18 4.20 -0.97
N HIS A 89 -19.26 3.42 -0.40
CA HIS A 89 -19.39 1.95 -0.31
C HIS A 89 -20.09 1.45 0.96
N ARG A 90 -20.27 2.30 1.98
CA ARG A 90 -20.89 1.90 3.25
C ARG A 90 -22.39 1.55 3.19
N PRO A 91 -23.27 2.24 2.43
CA PRO A 91 -24.68 1.83 2.35
C PRO A 91 -24.90 0.59 1.48
N VAL A 92 -23.99 0.31 0.52
CA VAL A 92 -24.09 -0.85 -0.38
C VAL A 92 -23.81 -2.17 0.35
N MET A 93 -22.87 -2.18 1.31
CA MET A 93 -22.57 -3.37 2.12
C MET A 93 -23.67 -3.72 3.15
N ALA A 94 -24.42 -2.73 3.63
CA ALA A 94 -25.53 -2.98 4.55
C ALA A 94 -26.75 -3.62 3.85
N LEU A 95 -27.03 -3.21 2.60
CA LEU A 95 -28.15 -3.75 1.83
C LEU A 95 -27.89 -5.20 1.36
N SER A 96 -26.65 -5.56 1.03
CA SER A 96 -26.31 -6.93 0.62
C SER A 96 -26.44 -7.92 1.78
N ALA A 97 -26.07 -7.53 3.00
CA ALA A 97 -26.26 -8.37 4.20
C ALA A 97 -27.74 -8.65 4.50
N LEU A 98 -28.61 -7.63 4.39
CA LEU A 98 -30.05 -7.80 4.57
C LEU A 98 -30.64 -8.70 3.47
N ALA A 99 -30.24 -8.52 2.21
CA ALA A 99 -30.70 -9.35 1.11
C ALA A 99 -30.31 -10.83 1.28
N LEU A 100 -29.08 -11.10 1.75
CA LEU A 100 -28.62 -12.46 2.04
C LEU A 100 -29.36 -13.09 3.24
N LEU A 101 -29.67 -12.31 4.28
CA LEU A 101 -30.47 -12.80 5.41
C LEU A 101 -31.91 -13.12 4.99
N LEU A 102 -32.54 -12.28 4.17
CA LEU A 102 -33.89 -12.52 3.65
C LEU A 102 -33.93 -13.72 2.69
N ALA A 103 -32.97 -13.82 1.77
CA ALA A 103 -32.88 -14.95 0.86
C ALA A 103 -32.58 -16.27 1.61
N GLY A 104 -31.66 -16.24 2.58
CA GLY A 104 -31.32 -17.38 3.42
C GLY A 104 -32.48 -17.81 4.32
N GLY A 105 -33.19 -16.87 4.95
CA GLY A 105 -34.38 -17.14 5.74
C GLY A 105 -35.53 -17.71 4.91
N PHE A 106 -35.75 -17.18 3.71
CA PHE A 106 -36.74 -17.72 2.77
C PHE A 106 -36.40 -19.16 2.35
N PHE A 107 -35.14 -19.44 2.01
CA PHE A 107 -34.70 -20.78 1.62
C PHE A 107 -34.76 -21.76 2.79
N TYR A 108 -34.36 -21.32 3.99
CA TYR A 108 -34.47 -22.10 5.22
C TYR A 108 -35.92 -22.41 5.57
N SER A 109 -36.81 -21.42 5.49
CA SER A 109 -38.25 -21.63 5.70
C SER A 109 -38.84 -22.60 4.68
N ARG A 110 -38.39 -22.55 3.43
CA ARG A 110 -38.86 -23.47 2.38
C ARG A 110 -38.32 -24.90 2.57
N GLN A 111 -37.09 -25.06 3.04
CA GLN A 111 -36.51 -26.36 3.34
C GLN A 111 -37.05 -26.97 4.64
N ASN A 112 -37.32 -26.12 5.63
CA ASN A 112 -37.70 -26.51 6.98
C ASN A 112 -39.19 -26.28 7.26
N SER A 113 -40.01 -26.16 6.21
CA SER A 113 -41.47 -26.15 6.35
C SER A 113 -41.86 -27.45 7.05
N PRO A 114 -42.37 -27.40 8.30
CA PRO A 114 -42.67 -28.61 9.04
C PRO A 114 -43.71 -29.43 8.26
N PRO A 115 -43.63 -30.77 8.28
CA PRO A 115 -44.65 -31.60 7.64
C PRO A 115 -46.03 -31.25 8.22
N GLU A 116 -47.00 -30.97 7.35
CA GLU A 116 -48.37 -30.52 7.66
C GLU A 116 -49.14 -31.40 8.66
N GLU A 117 -48.68 -32.62 8.96
CA GLU A 117 -49.36 -33.56 9.85
C GLU A 117 -49.42 -33.13 11.32
N SER A 118 -48.60 -32.14 11.75
CA SER A 118 -48.58 -31.68 13.14
C SER A 118 -49.79 -30.84 13.56
N TYR A 119 -50.65 -30.39 12.63
CA TYR A 119 -51.83 -29.58 12.93
C TYR A 119 -53.09 -30.42 13.20
N ALA A 120 -53.13 -31.68 12.72
CA ALA A 120 -54.29 -32.55 12.91
C ALA A 120 -54.47 -33.00 14.37
N GLN A 121 -53.38 -33.21 15.11
CA GLN A 121 -53.45 -33.60 16.52
C GLN A 121 -53.95 -32.47 17.44
N LEU A 122 -53.66 -31.21 17.08
CA LEU A 122 -54.12 -30.03 17.82
C LEU A 122 -55.62 -29.76 17.61
N LEU A 123 -56.17 -30.10 16.44
CA LEU A 123 -57.60 -29.96 16.16
C LEU A 123 -58.46 -31.07 16.80
N ILE A 124 -57.91 -32.27 17.00
CA ILE A 124 -58.62 -33.37 17.67
C ILE A 124 -58.77 -33.09 19.17
N SER A 125 -57.74 -32.53 19.83
CA SER A 125 -57.83 -32.19 21.27
C SER A 125 -58.86 -31.10 21.55
N ASP A 126 -59.01 -30.12 20.65
CA ASP A 126 -60.00 -29.06 20.81
C ASP A 126 -61.44 -29.55 20.53
N ALA A 127 -61.61 -30.58 19.71
CA ALA A 127 -62.92 -31.19 19.46
C ALA A 127 -63.42 -31.99 20.67
N GLU A 128 -62.56 -32.80 21.30
CA GLU A 128 -62.90 -33.54 22.52
C GLU A 128 -63.23 -32.61 23.71
N LEU A 129 -62.53 -31.49 23.84
CA LEU A 129 -62.80 -30.49 24.88
C LEU A 129 -64.14 -29.76 24.66
N ARG A 130 -64.57 -29.54 23.41
CA ARG A 130 -65.86 -28.91 23.10
C ARG A 130 -67.05 -29.84 23.28
N ASP A 131 -66.91 -31.13 23.00
CA ASP A 131 -67.98 -32.11 23.24
C ASP A 131 -68.21 -32.34 24.74
N PHE A 132 -67.14 -32.37 25.54
CA PHE A 132 -67.25 -32.47 27.00
C PHE A 132 -68.01 -31.28 27.61
N ASP A 133 -67.74 -30.05 27.15
CA ASP A 133 -68.48 -28.86 27.58
C ASP A 133 -69.95 -28.87 27.12
N GLY A 134 -70.24 -29.49 25.97
CA GLY A 134 -71.60 -29.68 25.45
C GLY A 134 -72.46 -30.59 26.33
N GLU A 135 -71.94 -31.77 26.69
CA GLU A 135 -72.65 -32.69 27.60
C GLU A 135 -72.82 -32.10 29.00
N VAL A 136 -71.82 -31.39 29.53
CA VAL A 136 -71.91 -30.73 30.83
C VAL A 136 -72.98 -29.64 30.81
N MET A 137 -73.08 -28.84 29.75
CA MET A 137 -74.12 -27.79 29.66
C MET A 137 -75.54 -28.37 29.51
N ASP A 138 -75.73 -29.51 28.85
CA ASP A 138 -77.03 -30.19 28.77
C ASP A 138 -77.46 -30.80 30.13
N ILE A 139 -76.52 -31.29 30.94
CA ILE A 139 -76.82 -31.79 32.30
C ILE A 139 -77.22 -30.67 33.25
N PHE A 140 -76.58 -29.50 33.15
CA PHE A 140 -76.77 -28.40 34.11
C PHE A 140 -77.86 -27.38 33.71
N TYR A 141 -78.22 -27.29 32.42
CA TYR A 141 -79.20 -26.32 31.91
C TYR A 141 -80.25 -26.91 30.95
N GLY A 142 -80.36 -28.23 30.85
CA GLY A 142 -81.46 -28.91 30.16
C GLY A 142 -82.77 -28.82 30.96
N ASP A 143 -83.49 -27.73 30.80
CA ASP A 143 -84.82 -27.51 31.37
C ASP A 143 -85.90 -28.42 30.74
N ILE A 144 -86.49 -29.25 31.60
CA ILE A 144 -87.93 -29.58 31.83
C ILE A 144 -88.91 -29.31 30.67
#